data_AF-A0A522A049-F1
#
_entry.id   AF-A0A522A049-F1
#
_cell.length_a   1.000
_cell.length_b   1.000
_cell.length_c   1.000
_cell.angle_alpha   90.00
_cell.angle_beta   90.00
_cell.angle_gamma   90.00
#
_symmetry.space_group_name_H-M   'P 1'
#
loop_
_entity.id
_entity.type
_entity.pdbx_description
1 polymer ?
#
loop_
_entity_poly.entity_id
_entity_poly.type
_entity_poly.pdbx_seq_one_letter_code
_entity_poly.pdbx_strand_id
1 'polypeptide(L)'
;MSSHRKPPHRDGARPGVATLVPVIRSAPPHLRYLTGYPPHLLQQVQQLIDEGKLAETLARRYPDRHDIKSDSALYQYVMDLKARYMRNADQLSKVAFDSKLKVITHALGTHTAVSRVQGGKLKAKREIRVASLFREAPPEFLRMIVVHELAHLKERDHDKAFYQLCTHMEPSYHQYEFDLRLYLVAQDLASANQSLDQ
;
A
#
# COMPACT_ATOMS: atom_id res chain seq x y z
N MET A 1 77.57 6.67 39.56
CA MET A 1 76.66 6.15 40.60
C MET A 1 75.33 6.87 40.45
N SER A 2 74.27 6.08 40.26
CA SER A 2 72.84 6.35 40.52
C SER A 2 72.19 7.65 40.05
N SER A 3 71.22 7.50 39.13
CA SER A 3 69.77 7.67 39.39
C SER A 3 69.09 8.29 38.15
N HIS A 4 68.65 7.50 37.18
CA HIS A 4 67.25 7.01 37.07
C HIS A 4 66.17 8.06 37.39
N ARG A 5 65.75 8.81 36.36
CA ARG A 5 64.37 9.34 36.27
C ARG A 5 63.78 9.05 34.90
N LYS A 6 62.78 8.17 34.92
CA LYS A 6 61.90 7.81 33.80
C LYS A 6 60.83 8.91 33.64
N PRO A 7 60.55 9.44 32.44
CA PRO A 7 59.41 10.32 32.24
C PRO A 7 58.10 9.50 32.09
N PRO A 8 56.94 10.07 32.47
CA PRO A 8 55.67 9.35 32.52
C PRO A 8 55.03 9.17 31.14
N HIS A 9 54.46 7.97 30.92
CA HIS A 9 53.50 7.68 29.86
C HIS A 9 52.26 8.57 30.03
N ARG A 10 51.88 9.28 28.96
CA ARG A 10 50.53 9.84 28.77
C ARG A 10 49.92 9.20 27.53
N ASP A 11 49.20 8.11 27.72
CA ASP A 11 48.25 7.60 26.75
C ASP A 11 46.95 8.42 26.88
N GLY A 12 46.79 9.40 25.99
CA GLY A 12 45.55 10.13 25.78
C GLY A 12 44.82 9.59 24.56
N ALA A 13 44.16 8.45 24.71
CA ALA A 13 43.21 7.94 23.73
C ALA A 13 41.94 8.82 23.68
N ARG A 14 41.41 8.99 22.46
CA ARG A 14 40.41 9.99 22.00
C ARG A 14 38.99 9.77 22.56
N PRO A 15 38.06 10.72 22.33
CA PRO A 15 37.18 10.55 21.17
C PRO A 15 37.03 11.88 20.39
N GLY A 16 37.14 11.94 19.07
CA GLY A 16 36.41 11.10 18.13
C GLY A 16 34.95 11.55 18.08
N VAL A 17 34.69 12.77 17.60
CA VAL A 17 33.33 13.24 17.28
C VAL A 17 32.84 12.41 16.10
N ALA A 18 32.25 11.25 16.39
CA ALA A 18 31.51 10.49 15.43
C ALA A 18 30.21 11.24 15.17
N THR A 19 30.20 12.05 14.10
CA THR A 19 28.95 12.48 13.48
C THR A 19 28.23 11.20 13.04
N LEU A 20 27.36 10.70 13.90
CA LEU A 20 26.42 9.63 13.57
C LEU A 20 25.45 10.21 12.54
N VAL A 21 25.83 10.10 11.26
CA VAL A 21 24.86 10.06 10.18
C VAL A 21 23.91 8.92 10.56
N PRO A 22 22.61 9.16 10.74
CA PRO A 22 21.71 8.06 11.02
C PRO A 22 21.70 7.20 9.76
N VAL A 23 22.35 6.04 9.87
CA VAL A 23 22.10 4.90 9.00
C VAL A 23 20.59 4.73 9.01
N ILE A 24 19.96 4.93 7.86
CA ILE A 24 18.55 4.62 7.65
C ILE A 24 18.45 3.11 7.88
N ARG A 25 18.16 2.74 9.13
CA ARG A 25 17.71 1.40 9.48
C ARG A 25 16.45 1.19 8.65
N SER A 26 16.38 0.05 7.99
CA SER A 26 15.23 -0.46 7.24
C SER A 26 13.94 0.06 7.88
N ALA A 27 13.10 0.76 7.11
CA ALA A 27 11.85 1.31 7.62
C ALA A 27 11.12 0.22 8.44
N PRO A 28 10.60 0.53 9.64
CA PRO A 28 9.94 -0.47 10.46
C PRO A 28 8.85 -1.18 9.65
N PRO A 29 8.65 -2.49 9.86
CA PRO A 29 7.94 -3.36 8.91
C PRO A 29 6.51 -2.88 8.59
N HIS A 30 5.89 -2.07 9.45
CA HIS A 30 4.57 -1.49 9.20
C HIS A 30 4.60 -0.34 8.17
N LEU A 31 5.71 0.38 7.97
CA LEU A 31 5.82 1.47 6.98
C LEU A 31 6.10 0.99 5.55
N ARG A 32 6.18 -0.33 5.32
CA ARG A 32 6.47 -0.91 3.99
C ARG A 32 5.50 -0.40 2.91
N TYR A 33 4.25 -0.13 3.27
CA TYR A 33 3.21 0.37 2.37
C TYR A 33 3.42 1.82 1.93
N LEU A 34 4.24 2.58 2.64
CA LEU A 34 4.51 4.01 2.41
C LEU A 34 5.91 4.25 1.82
N THR A 35 6.57 3.20 1.33
CA THR A 35 7.86 3.34 0.65
C THR A 35 7.72 4.30 -0.54
N GLY A 36 8.60 5.31 -0.62
CA GLY A 36 8.62 6.31 -1.70
C GLY A 36 7.89 7.61 -1.39
N TYR A 37 7.16 7.72 -0.26
CA TYR A 37 6.59 9.00 0.17
C TYR A 37 7.66 9.92 0.79
N PRO A 38 7.51 11.25 0.67
CA PRO A 38 8.43 12.23 1.25
C PRO A 38 8.65 12.04 2.76
N PRO A 39 9.87 12.29 3.28
CA PRO A 39 10.20 12.08 4.70
C PRO A 39 9.27 12.80 5.68
N HIS A 40 8.81 14.02 5.35
CA HIS A 40 7.92 14.78 6.23
C HIS A 40 6.55 14.11 6.39
N LEU A 41 6.01 13.46 5.35
CA LEU A 41 4.77 12.69 5.45
C LEU A 41 4.98 11.44 6.29
N LEU A 42 6.10 10.73 6.09
CA LEU A 42 6.44 9.56 6.90
C LEU A 42 6.55 9.91 8.39
N GLN A 43 7.14 11.06 8.72
CA GLN A 43 7.22 11.56 10.08
C GLN A 43 5.84 11.86 10.68
N GLN A 44 4.95 12.49 9.92
CA GLN A 44 3.57 12.75 10.37
C GLN A 44 2.80 11.45 10.64
N VAL A 45 2.97 10.46 9.76
CA VAL A 45 2.35 9.13 9.95
C VAL A 45 2.92 8.43 11.17
N GLN A 46 4.25 8.48 11.37
CA GLN A 46 4.88 7.91 12.55
C GLN A 46 4.35 8.56 13.84
N GLN A 47 4.19 9.89 13.85
CA GLN A 47 3.62 10.59 15.00
C GLN A 47 2.19 10.12 15.30
N LEU A 48 1.34 9.94 14.28
CA LEU A 48 -0.01 9.39 14.48
C LEU A 48 -0.02 7.96 15.04
N ILE A 49 0.99 7.15 14.68
CA ILE A 49 1.17 5.80 15.21
C ILE A 49 1.61 5.87 16.67
N ASP A 50 2.61 6.68 16.98
CA ASP A 50 3.15 6.83 18.34
C ASP A 50 2.09 7.36 19.32
N GLU A 51 1.20 8.24 18.83
CA GLU A 51 0.07 8.76 19.59
C GLU A 51 -1.14 7.79 19.67
N GLY A 52 -1.09 6.64 18.98
CA GLY A 52 -2.19 5.66 18.95
C GLY A 52 -3.43 6.14 18.19
N LYS A 53 -3.33 7.20 17.38
CA LYS A 53 -4.47 7.88 16.73
C LYS A 53 -4.72 7.48 15.29
N LEU A 54 -3.83 6.71 14.67
CA LEU A 54 -3.93 6.36 13.25
C LEU A 54 -5.27 5.66 12.91
N ALA A 55 -5.60 4.59 13.64
CA ALA A 55 -6.83 3.82 13.41
C ALA A 55 -8.09 4.66 13.68
N GLU A 56 -8.10 5.45 14.75
CA GLU A 56 -9.19 6.35 15.10
C GLU A 56 -9.42 7.42 14.03
N THR A 57 -8.34 8.02 13.54
CA THR A 57 -8.39 9.04 12.47
C THR A 57 -9.00 8.47 11.19
N LEU A 58 -8.59 7.27 10.80
CA LEU A 58 -9.15 6.58 9.64
C LEU A 58 -10.61 6.19 9.84
N ALA A 59 -10.97 5.68 11.02
CA ALA A 59 -12.35 5.31 11.33
C ALA A 59 -13.31 6.52 11.32
N ARG A 60 -12.84 7.69 11.75
CA ARG A 60 -13.59 8.95 11.67
C ARG A 60 -13.73 9.45 10.24
N ARG A 61 -12.69 9.32 9.42
CA ARG A 61 -12.70 9.75 8.01
C ARG A 61 -13.55 8.82 7.14
N TYR A 62 -13.56 7.52 7.45
CA TYR A 62 -14.23 6.47 6.69
C TYR A 62 -15.15 5.64 7.59
N PRO A 63 -16.26 6.22 8.09
CA PRO A 63 -17.15 5.55 9.02
C PRO A 63 -17.98 4.45 8.36
N ASP A 64 -18.21 4.56 7.06
CA ASP A 64 -19.18 3.74 6.34
C ASP A 64 -18.65 2.35 5.97
N ARG A 65 -19.60 1.47 5.62
CA ARG A 65 -19.36 0.13 5.10
C ARG A 65 -20.23 -0.08 3.86
N HIS A 66 -19.80 -0.95 2.96
CA HIS A 66 -20.57 -1.32 1.78
C HIS A 66 -21.13 -2.74 1.89
N ASP A 67 -22.22 -3.01 1.17
CA ASP A 67 -22.86 -4.34 1.14
C ASP A 67 -22.28 -5.29 0.08
N ILE A 68 -21.23 -4.85 -0.63
CA ILE A 68 -20.55 -5.63 -1.68
C ILE A 68 -19.67 -6.71 -1.04
N LYS A 69 -20.33 -7.77 -0.56
CA LYS A 69 -19.73 -8.87 0.20
C LYS A 69 -19.77 -10.21 -0.53
N SER A 70 -20.15 -10.24 -1.81
CA SER A 70 -20.20 -11.46 -2.63
C SER A 70 -19.58 -11.23 -4.01
N ASP A 71 -19.13 -12.28 -4.67
CA ASP A 71 -18.57 -12.19 -6.02
C ASP A 71 -19.61 -11.66 -7.02
N SER A 72 -20.88 -12.02 -6.86
CA SER A 72 -21.99 -11.51 -7.68
C SER A 72 -22.20 -10.01 -7.48
N ALA A 73 -22.21 -9.53 -6.23
CA ALA A 73 -22.34 -8.10 -5.94
C ALA A 73 -21.13 -7.31 -6.47
N LEU A 74 -19.92 -7.87 -6.32
CA LEU A 74 -18.71 -7.26 -6.85
C LEU A 74 -18.75 -7.20 -8.38
N TYR A 75 -19.16 -8.28 -9.04
CA TYR A 75 -19.31 -8.32 -10.48
C TYR A 75 -20.24 -7.21 -10.98
N GLN A 76 -21.42 -7.06 -10.37
CA GLN A 76 -22.35 -6.00 -10.73
C GLN A 76 -21.72 -4.62 -10.55
N TYR A 77 -21.10 -4.37 -9.40
CA TYR A 77 -20.44 -3.10 -9.08
C TYR A 77 -19.35 -2.73 -10.10
N VAL A 78 -18.47 -3.68 -10.45
CA VAL A 78 -17.41 -3.48 -11.45
C VAL A 78 -18.00 -3.22 -12.83
N MET A 79 -19.03 -3.97 -13.23
CA MET A 79 -19.68 -3.79 -14.53
C MET A 79 -20.37 -2.44 -14.65
N ASP A 80 -21.01 -1.94 -13.59
CA ASP A 80 -21.64 -0.61 -13.56
C ASP A 80 -20.61 0.53 -13.67
N LEU A 81 -19.43 0.37 -13.06
CA LEU A 81 -18.31 1.31 -13.23
C LEU A 81 -17.74 1.26 -14.65
N LYS A 82 -17.48 0.05 -15.16
CA LYS A 82 -16.99 -0.17 -16.53
C LYS A 82 -17.97 0.43 -17.56
N ALA A 83 -19.27 0.25 -17.40
CA ALA A 83 -20.28 0.79 -18.32
C ALA A 83 -20.34 2.33 -18.30
N ARG A 84 -20.01 2.96 -17.17
CA ARG A 84 -19.95 4.43 -17.06
C ARG A 84 -18.71 5.01 -17.73
N TYR A 85 -17.54 4.46 -17.47
CA TYR A 85 -16.26 5.09 -17.85
C TYR A 85 -15.51 4.37 -18.99
N MET A 86 -15.84 3.11 -19.28
CA MET A 86 -15.05 2.22 -20.13
C MET A 86 -15.92 1.37 -21.07
N ARG A 87 -16.93 2.00 -21.70
CA ARG A 87 -17.90 1.33 -22.60
C ARG A 87 -17.24 0.46 -23.67
N ASN A 88 -16.15 0.94 -24.26
CA ASN A 88 -15.44 0.27 -25.36
C ASN A 88 -14.30 -0.65 -24.89
N ALA A 89 -14.11 -0.85 -23.57
CA ALA A 89 -13.09 -1.76 -23.07
C ALA A 89 -13.50 -3.23 -23.20
N ASP A 90 -12.51 -4.11 -23.25
CA ASP A 90 -12.66 -5.57 -23.36
C ASP A 90 -13.69 -6.13 -22.37
N GLN A 91 -14.40 -7.18 -22.80
CA GLN A 91 -15.34 -7.88 -21.91
C GLN A 91 -14.60 -8.61 -20.80
N LEU A 92 -15.17 -8.57 -19.60
CA LEU A 92 -14.68 -9.30 -18.43
C LEU A 92 -15.29 -10.70 -18.42
N SER A 93 -14.46 -11.74 -18.35
CA SER A 93 -14.94 -13.12 -18.14
C SER A 93 -15.23 -13.42 -16.68
N LYS A 94 -14.58 -12.72 -15.76
CA LYS A 94 -14.70 -12.97 -14.33
C LYS A 94 -14.34 -11.74 -13.52
N VAL A 95 -15.12 -11.54 -12.46
CA VAL A 95 -14.81 -10.63 -11.36
C VAL A 95 -15.06 -11.41 -10.08
N ALA A 96 -14.07 -11.46 -9.19
CA ALA A 96 -14.21 -12.21 -7.95
C ALA A 96 -13.28 -11.64 -6.88
N PHE A 97 -13.66 -11.83 -5.62
CA PHE A 97 -12.72 -11.65 -4.54
C PHE A 97 -11.72 -12.83 -4.51
N ASP A 98 -10.50 -12.57 -4.05
CA ASP A 98 -9.44 -13.56 -3.93
C ASP A 98 -8.81 -13.45 -2.54
N SER A 99 -8.77 -14.56 -1.79
CA SER A 99 -8.19 -14.61 -0.44
C SER A 99 -6.67 -14.77 -0.45
N LYS A 100 -6.09 -15.17 -1.59
CA LYS A 100 -4.64 -15.36 -1.76
C LYS A 100 -3.95 -14.12 -2.32
N LEU A 101 -4.72 -13.15 -2.84
CA LEU A 101 -4.20 -11.94 -3.43
C LEU A 101 -3.62 -11.01 -2.36
N LYS A 102 -2.33 -10.67 -2.49
CA LYS A 102 -1.66 -9.70 -1.63
C LYS A 102 -1.76 -8.31 -2.25
N VAL A 103 -2.35 -7.35 -1.52
CA VAL A 103 -2.62 -5.99 -2.02
C VAL A 103 -1.34 -5.20 -2.35
N ILE A 104 -0.24 -5.45 -1.62
CA ILE A 104 1.06 -4.81 -1.85
C ILE A 104 1.53 -5.03 -3.28
N THR A 105 1.53 -6.29 -3.72
CA THR A 105 2.22 -6.81 -4.90
C THR A 105 1.56 -6.42 -6.23
N HIS A 106 0.31 -5.94 -6.21
CA HIS A 106 -0.45 -5.69 -7.43
C HIS A 106 -0.97 -4.25 -7.56
N ALA A 107 -1.42 -3.62 -6.47
CA ALA A 107 -2.15 -2.35 -6.55
C ALA A 107 -1.37 -1.13 -6.06
N LEU A 108 -0.33 -1.33 -5.25
CA LEU A 108 0.33 -0.26 -4.50
C LEU A 108 1.78 -0.02 -4.95
N GLY A 109 2.11 -0.34 -6.20
CA GLY A 109 3.37 0.03 -6.83
C GLY A 109 4.55 -0.93 -6.61
N THR A 110 4.31 -2.17 -6.18
CA THR A 110 5.31 -3.24 -6.38
C THR A 110 5.05 -3.90 -7.72
N HIS A 111 5.87 -3.59 -8.73
CA HIS A 111 5.73 -4.16 -10.07
C HIS A 111 5.86 -5.68 -10.04
N THR A 112 4.72 -6.37 -10.03
CA THR A 112 4.69 -7.79 -10.33
C THR A 112 3.50 -8.03 -11.23
N ALA A 113 3.75 -7.77 -12.51
CA ALA A 113 2.89 -8.20 -13.60
C ALA A 113 2.68 -9.72 -13.50
N VAL A 114 1.52 -10.13 -13.03
CA VAL A 114 1.05 -11.51 -13.25
C VAL A 114 -0.17 -11.43 -14.17
N SER A 115 0.08 -11.04 -15.41
CA SER A 115 -0.82 -11.39 -16.51
C SER A 115 -0.45 -12.81 -16.95
N ARG A 116 -1.13 -13.81 -16.38
CA ARG A 116 -0.93 -15.21 -16.79
C ARG A 116 -1.68 -15.44 -18.10
N VAL A 117 -1.05 -15.08 -19.21
CA VAL A 117 -1.53 -15.41 -20.55
C VAL A 117 -1.25 -16.91 -20.78
N GLN A 118 -2.19 -17.79 -20.41
CA GLN A 118 -2.13 -19.18 -20.87
C GLN A 118 -2.36 -19.19 -22.38
N GLY A 119 -1.43 -19.82 -23.10
CA GLY A 119 -1.25 -19.71 -24.54
C GLY A 119 -2.45 -20.16 -25.39
N GLY A 120 -2.42 -19.67 -26.63
CA GLY A 120 -3.38 -19.97 -27.68
C GLY A 120 -4.12 -18.71 -28.10
N LYS A 121 -4.10 -18.38 -29.40
CA LYS A 121 -4.88 -17.29 -30.01
C LYS A 121 -6.39 -17.52 -29.80
N LEU A 122 -6.87 -17.13 -28.63
CA LEU A 122 -8.27 -16.98 -28.25
C LEU A 122 -8.31 -15.60 -27.59
N LYS A 123 -9.27 -14.74 -27.96
CA LYS A 123 -9.46 -13.42 -27.35
C LYS A 123 -9.23 -13.54 -25.84
N ALA A 124 -8.11 -13.02 -25.34
CA ALA A 124 -7.71 -13.20 -23.94
C ALA A 124 -8.80 -12.58 -23.09
N LYS A 125 -9.65 -13.41 -22.48
CA LYS A 125 -10.74 -12.91 -21.65
C LYS A 125 -10.11 -12.33 -20.38
N ARG A 126 -10.41 -11.07 -20.08
CA ARG A 126 -9.84 -10.36 -18.94
C ARG A 126 -10.57 -10.75 -17.66
N GLU A 127 -9.81 -11.03 -16.60
CA GLU A 127 -10.36 -11.25 -15.25
C GLU A 127 -9.95 -10.10 -14.34
N ILE A 128 -10.83 -9.70 -13.43
CA ILE A 128 -10.51 -8.80 -12.31
C ILE A 128 -10.58 -9.60 -11.01
N ARG A 129 -9.54 -9.47 -10.19
CA ARG A 129 -9.45 -10.10 -8.87
C ARG A 129 -9.23 -9.01 -7.82
N VAL A 130 -10.09 -8.97 -6.82
CA VAL A 130 -10.00 -8.00 -5.72
C VAL A 130 -9.65 -8.74 -4.44
N ALA A 131 -8.69 -8.24 -3.64
CA ALA A 131 -8.32 -8.93 -2.41
C ALA A 131 -9.50 -9.00 -1.44
N SER A 132 -9.65 -10.12 -0.72
CA SER A 132 -10.79 -10.32 0.19
C SER A 132 -10.86 -9.32 1.34
N LEU A 133 -9.76 -8.61 1.65
CA LEU A 133 -9.77 -7.53 2.65
C LEU A 133 -10.73 -6.40 2.27
N PHE A 134 -10.95 -6.16 0.98
CA PHE A 134 -11.89 -5.14 0.51
C PHE A 134 -13.35 -5.54 0.71
N ARG A 135 -13.65 -6.73 1.24
CA ARG A 135 -15.01 -7.01 1.72
C ARG A 135 -15.32 -6.11 2.92
N GLU A 136 -14.39 -5.95 3.85
CA GLU A 136 -14.59 -5.22 5.11
C GLU A 136 -14.07 -3.79 5.10
N ALA A 137 -13.39 -3.39 4.02
CA ALA A 137 -12.89 -2.04 3.86
C ALA A 137 -14.03 -1.02 3.64
N PRO A 138 -13.77 0.27 3.92
CA PRO A 138 -14.64 1.36 3.48
C PRO A 138 -14.96 1.35 1.98
N PRO A 139 -16.15 1.86 1.58
CA PRO A 139 -16.56 1.93 0.16
C PRO A 139 -15.56 2.67 -0.73
N GLU A 140 -14.86 3.67 -0.22
CA GLU A 140 -13.85 4.45 -0.93
C GLU A 140 -12.65 3.60 -1.34
N PHE A 141 -12.22 2.69 -0.46
CA PHE A 141 -11.09 1.80 -0.73
C PHE A 141 -11.46 0.72 -1.74
N LEU A 142 -12.68 0.17 -1.65
CA LEU A 142 -13.21 -0.73 -2.68
C LEU A 142 -13.32 0.00 -4.03
N ARG A 143 -13.81 1.24 -4.04
CA ARG A 143 -13.93 2.03 -5.27
C ARG A 143 -12.56 2.29 -5.88
N MET A 144 -11.59 2.71 -5.07
CA MET A 144 -10.22 2.99 -5.51
C MET A 144 -9.61 1.76 -6.17
N ILE A 145 -9.65 0.59 -5.52
CA ILE A 145 -9.05 -0.63 -6.09
C ILE A 145 -9.79 -1.07 -7.35
N VAL A 146 -11.12 -0.98 -7.41
CA VAL A 146 -11.86 -1.36 -8.62
C VAL A 146 -11.52 -0.44 -9.79
N VAL A 147 -11.40 0.86 -9.56
CA VAL A 147 -10.95 1.82 -10.57
C VAL A 147 -9.53 1.50 -11.06
N HIS A 148 -8.63 1.13 -10.14
CA HIS A 148 -7.28 0.68 -10.48
C HIS A 148 -7.29 -0.53 -11.42
N GLU A 149 -8.01 -1.59 -11.06
CA GLU A 149 -8.10 -2.81 -11.87
C GLU A 149 -8.79 -2.57 -13.22
N LEU A 150 -9.78 -1.68 -13.26
CA LEU A 150 -10.44 -1.28 -14.50
C LEU A 150 -9.48 -0.51 -15.41
N ALA A 151 -8.68 0.41 -14.88
CA ALA A 151 -7.69 1.15 -15.66
C ALA A 151 -6.69 0.20 -16.35
N HIS A 152 -6.34 -0.91 -15.70
CA HIS A 152 -5.49 -1.96 -16.27
C HIS A 152 -6.05 -2.70 -17.50
N LEU A 153 -7.34 -2.51 -17.82
CA LEU A 153 -7.89 -3.00 -19.08
C LEU A 153 -7.38 -2.21 -20.30
N LYS A 154 -6.95 -0.95 -20.09
CA LYS A 154 -6.39 -0.08 -21.14
C LYS A 154 -4.91 0.20 -20.94
N GLU A 155 -4.52 0.55 -19.72
CA GLU A 155 -3.18 1.03 -19.39
C GLU A 155 -2.43 -0.01 -18.54
N ARG A 156 -1.36 -0.61 -19.08
CA ARG A 156 -0.68 -1.73 -18.42
C ARG A 156 0.27 -1.28 -17.31
N ASP A 157 0.94 -0.16 -17.53
CA ASP A 157 1.96 0.36 -16.63
C ASP A 157 1.40 1.52 -15.81
N HIS A 158 1.86 1.67 -14.57
CA HIS A 158 1.45 2.74 -13.65
C HIS A 158 2.11 4.08 -14.02
N ASP A 159 1.81 4.59 -15.21
CA ASP A 159 2.34 5.84 -15.75
C ASP A 159 1.32 6.99 -15.67
N LYS A 160 1.66 8.12 -16.30
CA LYS A 160 0.78 9.30 -16.33
C LYS A 160 -0.60 9.00 -16.94
N ALA A 161 -0.68 8.18 -17.98
CA ALA A 161 -1.94 7.85 -18.63
C ALA A 161 -2.81 6.97 -17.73
N PHE A 162 -2.20 5.98 -17.05
CA PHE A 162 -2.88 5.16 -16.05
C PHE A 162 -3.49 6.02 -14.93
N TYR A 163 -2.70 6.89 -14.30
CA TYR A 163 -3.19 7.72 -13.20
C TYR A 163 -4.24 8.75 -13.66
N GLN A 164 -4.13 9.27 -14.89
CA GLN A 164 -5.18 10.11 -15.48
C GLN A 164 -6.49 9.35 -15.68
N LEU A 165 -6.43 8.09 -16.12
CA LEU A 165 -7.61 7.26 -16.27
C LEU A 165 -8.23 6.92 -14.91
N CYS A 166 -7.43 6.62 -13.90
CA CYS A 166 -7.90 6.40 -12.54
C CYS A 166 -8.61 7.65 -11.98
N THR A 167 -7.98 8.82 -12.09
CA THR A 167 -8.56 10.09 -11.60
C THR A 167 -9.79 10.54 -12.38
N HIS A 168 -9.91 10.16 -13.66
CA HIS A 168 -11.13 10.37 -14.43
C HIS A 168 -12.32 9.55 -13.89
N MET A 169 -12.08 8.32 -13.43
CA MET A 169 -13.12 7.46 -12.84
C MET A 169 -13.42 7.79 -11.37
N GLU A 170 -12.39 8.22 -10.64
CA GLU A 170 -12.47 8.60 -9.23
C GLU A 170 -11.56 9.81 -8.95
N PRO A 171 -12.10 11.04 -8.85
CA PRO A 171 -11.30 12.24 -8.62
C PRO A 171 -10.44 12.20 -7.36
N SER A 172 -10.88 11.51 -6.31
CA SER A 172 -10.13 11.34 -5.05
C SER A 172 -9.16 10.15 -5.07
N TYR A 173 -8.91 9.53 -6.22
CA TYR A 173 -8.14 8.28 -6.35
C TYR A 173 -6.82 8.30 -5.57
N HIS A 174 -6.00 9.34 -5.74
CA HIS A 174 -4.70 9.43 -5.07
C HIS A 174 -4.82 9.52 -3.55
N GLN A 175 -5.85 10.22 -3.04
CA GLN A 175 -6.11 10.30 -1.61
C GLN A 175 -6.55 8.95 -1.06
N TYR A 176 -7.46 8.26 -1.76
CA TYR A 176 -7.91 6.92 -1.35
C TYR A 176 -6.80 5.88 -1.45
N GLU A 177 -5.90 5.97 -2.43
CA GLU A 177 -4.73 5.10 -2.54
C GLU A 177 -3.79 5.30 -1.35
N PHE A 178 -3.50 6.56 -1.00
CA PHE A 178 -2.68 6.87 0.16
C PHE A 178 -3.34 6.41 1.47
N ASP A 179 -4.63 6.70 1.65
CA ASP A 179 -5.35 6.33 2.86
C ASP A 179 -5.54 4.81 2.99
N LEU A 180 -5.64 4.06 1.88
CA LEU A 180 -5.58 2.60 1.91
C LEU A 180 -4.22 2.12 2.44
N ARG A 181 -3.10 2.74 2.05
CA ARG A 181 -1.78 2.38 2.59
C ARG A 181 -1.74 2.60 4.10
N LEU A 182 -2.29 3.71 4.59
CA LEU A 182 -2.44 3.96 6.04
C LEU A 182 -3.34 2.93 6.73
N TYR A 183 -4.43 2.53 6.07
CA TYR A 183 -5.33 1.49 6.58
C TYR A 183 -4.65 0.12 6.70
N LEU A 184 -3.78 -0.24 5.77
CA LEU A 184 -2.98 -1.46 5.85
C LEU A 184 -1.93 -1.39 6.97
N VAL A 185 -1.30 -0.22 7.17
CA VAL A 185 -0.41 0.03 8.32
C VAL A 185 -1.16 -0.21 9.63
N ALA A 186 -2.36 0.37 9.78
CA ALA A 186 -3.18 0.23 10.99
C ALA A 186 -3.60 -1.22 11.26
N GLN A 187 -3.96 -1.98 10.22
CA GLN A 187 -4.27 -3.40 10.36
C GLN A 187 -3.06 -4.23 10.81
N ASP A 188 -1.88 -4.01 10.21
CA ASP A 188 -0.66 -4.73 10.60
C ASP A 188 -0.27 -4.44 12.06
N LEU A 189 -0.43 -3.19 12.52
CA LEU A 189 -0.20 -2.81 13.91
C LEU A 189 -1.19 -3.51 14.87
N ALA A 190 -2.47 -3.56 14.51
CA ALA A 190 -3.49 -4.24 15.30
C ALA A 190 -3.22 -5.76 15.43
N SER A 191 -2.86 -6.41 14.32
CA SER A 191 -2.50 -7.84 14.33
C SER A 191 -1.23 -8.14 15.13
N ALA A 192 -0.23 -7.24 15.08
CA ALA A 192 0.99 -7.38 15.89
C ALA A 192 0.70 -7.30 17.39
N ASN A 193 -0.15 -6.35 17.82
CA ASN A 193 -0.52 -6.21 19.23
C ASN A 193 -1.30 -7.44 19.74
N GLN A 194 -2.23 -7.98 18.95
CA GLN A 194 -2.98 -9.20 19.32
C GLN A 194 -2.09 -10.45 19.48
N SER A 195 -0.92 -10.47 18.84
CA SER A 195 0.03 -11.58 18.92
C SER A 195 0.96 -11.49 20.14
N LEU A 196 1.07 -10.31 20.77
CA LEU A 196 1.86 -10.09 21.98
C LEU A 196 1.06 -10.33 23.27
N ASP A 197 -0.27 -10.28 23.18
CA ASP A 197 -1.20 -10.52 24.29
C ASP A 197 -1.62 -12.00 24.45
N GLN A 198 -1.02 -12.92 23.67
CA GLN A 198 -1.21 -14.38 23.76
C GLN A 198 0.07 -15.08 24.25
#